data_AF-A0A6B2CNR3-F1
#
_entry.id   AF-A0A6B2CNR3-F1
#
_cell.length_a   1.000
_cell.length_b   1.000
_cell.length_c   1.000
_cell.angle_alpha   90.00
_cell.angle_beta   90.00
_cell.angle_gamma   90.00
#
_symmetry.space_group_name_H-M   'P 1'
#
loop_
_entity.id
_entity.type
_entity.pdbx_description
1 polymer ?
#
loop_
_entity_poly.entity_id
_entity_poly.type
_entity_poly.pdbx_seq_one_letter_code
_entity_poly.pdbx_strand_id
1 'polypeptide(L)'
;MLTGTIVSLASAEMSRAQALAASVAKLTDREPMLMYYRKVSEGRLLSIVVPTGYPASVIDVAAAMSIADVGVVATGHELDWRDGELISAVDASPAQLGLVASANGAADGIIRRSGLRLTAIDEGELARALLEGAMNITSRDKGYVYVDRAFNLTSSPP
;
A
#
# COMPACT_ATOMS: atom_id res chain seq x y z
N MET A 1 -13.31 9.61 -16.40
CA MET A 1 -13.39 8.31 -15.69
C MET A 1 -12.51 8.40 -14.47
N LEU A 2 -13.03 8.06 -13.29
CA LEU A 2 -12.25 8.05 -12.04
C LEU A 2 -11.42 6.76 -12.01
N THR A 3 -10.12 6.84 -11.73
CA THR A 3 -9.21 5.70 -11.58
C THR A 3 -8.56 5.77 -10.20
N GLY A 4 -8.36 4.63 -9.55
CA GLY A 4 -7.83 4.56 -8.20
C GLY A 4 -6.71 3.54 -8.11
N THR A 5 -5.61 3.88 -7.44
CA THR A 5 -4.55 2.92 -7.08
C THR A 5 -4.76 2.48 -5.63
N ILE A 6 -4.79 1.17 -5.41
CA ILE A 6 -4.85 0.59 -4.06
C ILE A 6 -3.45 0.17 -3.64
N VAL A 7 -2.95 0.76 -2.56
CA VAL A 7 -1.71 0.37 -1.90
C VAL A 7 -2.08 -0.43 -0.66
N SER A 8 -1.54 -1.63 -0.51
CA SER A 8 -1.58 -2.33 0.77
C SER A 8 -0.24 -2.17 1.46
N LEU A 9 -0.24 -1.57 2.66
CA LEU A 9 0.95 -1.28 3.44
C LEU A 9 0.91 -2.06 4.75
N ALA A 10 1.80 -3.03 4.91
CA ALA A 10 1.94 -3.81 6.13
C ALA A 10 3.30 -3.58 6.80
N SER A 11 3.36 -3.82 8.11
CA SER A 11 4.60 -3.81 8.88
C SER A 11 4.45 -4.73 10.09
N ALA A 12 5.57 -5.30 10.55
CA ALA A 12 5.62 -5.95 11.85
C ALA A 12 5.35 -4.97 13.02
N GLU A 13 5.57 -3.67 12.78
CA GLU A 13 5.29 -2.58 13.71
C GLU A 13 4.10 -1.74 13.20
N MET A 14 2.92 -1.95 13.76
CA MET A 14 1.70 -1.24 13.33
C MET A 14 1.85 0.28 13.29
N SER A 15 2.52 0.85 14.29
CA SER A 15 2.78 2.30 14.38
C SER A 15 3.58 2.83 13.19
N ARG A 16 4.50 2.04 12.63
CA ARG A 16 5.31 2.39 11.46
C ARG A 16 4.46 2.44 10.20
N ALA A 17 3.66 1.40 9.95
CA ALA A 17 2.75 1.38 8.81
C ALA A 17 1.76 2.56 8.86
N GLN A 18 1.23 2.87 10.05
CA GLN A 18 0.35 4.02 10.26
C GLN A 18 1.05 5.37 10.00
N ALA A 19 2.28 5.55 10.51
CA ALA A 19 3.05 6.77 10.33
C ALA A 19 3.37 7.01 8.84
N LEU A 20 3.81 5.96 8.15
CA LEU A 20 4.10 6.01 6.72
C LEU A 20 2.84 6.29 5.89
N ALA A 21 1.73 5.60 6.16
CA ALA A 21 0.46 5.88 5.48
C ALA A 21 -0.02 7.33 5.72
N ALA A 22 0.07 7.81 6.96
CA ALA A 22 -0.32 9.17 7.34
C ALA A 22 0.57 10.25 6.71
N SER A 23 1.83 9.94 6.40
CA SER A 23 2.74 10.85 5.69
C SER A 23 2.31 11.08 4.23
N VAL A 24 1.57 10.14 3.64
CA VAL A 24 1.17 10.17 2.23
C VAL A 24 -0.27 10.63 2.06
N ALA A 25 -1.18 10.19 2.93
CA ALA A 25 -2.62 10.32 2.75
C ALA A 25 -3.36 10.56 4.08
N LYS A 26 -4.61 11.01 4.01
CA LYS A 26 -5.43 11.30 5.20
C LYS A 26 -6.23 10.06 5.60
N LEU A 27 -6.22 9.71 6.89
CA LEU A 27 -7.07 8.64 7.43
C LEU A 27 -8.56 8.97 7.21
N THR A 28 -9.31 8.06 6.61
CA THR A 28 -10.74 8.21 6.28
C THR A 28 -11.62 7.15 6.88
N ASP A 29 -11.11 5.93 7.07
CA ASP A 29 -11.81 4.82 7.71
C ASP A 29 -10.86 4.06 8.65
N ARG A 30 -11.42 3.44 9.68
CA ARG A 30 -10.71 2.66 10.70
C ARG A 30 -11.13 1.19 10.75
N GLU A 31 -12.21 0.78 10.08
CA GLU A 31 -12.72 -0.59 10.16
C GLU A 31 -13.05 -1.19 8.78
N PRO A 32 -12.82 -2.50 8.55
CA PRO A 32 -12.09 -3.44 9.42
C PRO A 32 -10.56 -3.21 9.39
N MET A 33 -10.07 -2.43 8.43
CA MET A 33 -8.67 -2.04 8.27
C MET A 33 -8.59 -0.51 8.23
N LEU A 34 -7.41 0.06 8.49
CA LEU A 34 -7.25 1.50 8.33
C LEU A 34 -7.19 1.83 6.85
N MET A 35 -8.01 2.79 6.42
CA MET A 35 -7.99 3.29 5.05
C MET A 35 -7.60 4.76 5.03
N TYR A 36 -6.54 5.06 4.30
CA TYR A 36 -6.07 6.41 4.04
C TYR A 36 -6.34 6.77 2.59
N TYR A 37 -6.64 8.04 2.36
CA TYR A 37 -7.08 8.52 1.07
C TYR A 37 -6.37 9.81 0.68
N ARG A 38 -6.00 9.91 -0.60
CA ARG A 38 -5.48 11.12 -1.22
C ARG A 38 -5.97 11.25 -2.66
N LYS A 39 -6.48 12.44 -3.00
CA LYS A 39 -6.68 12.83 -4.40
C LYS A 39 -5.32 13.22 -4.99
N VAL A 40 -4.88 12.52 -6.03
CA VAL A 40 -3.58 12.76 -6.68
C VAL A 40 -3.71 13.77 -7.80
N SER A 41 -4.76 13.65 -8.62
CA SER A 41 -5.11 14.61 -9.68
C SER A 41 -6.62 14.61 -9.92
N GLU A 42 -7.08 15.41 -10.89
CA GLU A 42 -8.43 15.25 -11.42
C GLU A 42 -8.59 13.85 -12.00
N GLY A 43 -9.61 13.10 -11.54
CA GLY A 43 -9.85 11.73 -11.98
C GLY A 43 -8.95 10.64 -11.39
N ARG A 44 -7.97 10.95 -10.51
CA ARG A 44 -7.06 9.95 -9.92
C ARG A 44 -6.97 9.97 -8.41
N LEU A 45 -7.14 8.79 -7.82
CA LEU A 45 -7.17 8.59 -6.38
C LEU A 45 -6.10 7.59 -5.93
N LEU A 46 -5.59 7.80 -4.73
CA LEU A 46 -4.71 6.88 -4.02
C LEU A 46 -5.40 6.47 -2.73
N SER A 47 -5.58 5.17 -2.55
CA SER A 47 -6.06 4.57 -1.31
C SER A 47 -4.96 3.71 -0.72
N ILE A 48 -4.60 3.93 0.55
CA ILE A 48 -3.66 3.07 1.29
C ILE A 48 -4.46 2.31 2.33
N VAL A 49 -4.41 0.99 2.28
CA VAL A 49 -5.03 0.07 3.22
C VAL A 49 -3.94 -0.50 4.12
N VAL A 50 -4.10 -0.31 5.43
CA VAL A 50 -3.21 -0.86 6.46
C VAL A 50 -3.96 -1.92 7.25
N PRO A 51 -3.63 -3.22 7.10
CA PRO A 51 -4.25 -4.28 7.88
C PRO A 51 -3.86 -4.14 9.35
N THR A 52 -4.81 -4.32 10.26
CA THR A 52 -4.67 -4.06 11.70
C THR A 52 -4.49 -5.32 12.55
N GLY A 53 -4.81 -6.50 12.01
CA GLY A 53 -4.76 -7.77 12.74
C GLY A 53 -3.38 -8.42 12.83
N TYR A 54 -2.36 -7.93 12.12
CA TYR A 54 -1.02 -8.51 12.16
C TYR A 54 -0.27 -8.15 13.46
N PRO A 55 0.47 -9.09 14.11
CA PRO A 55 0.79 -10.46 13.70
C PRO A 55 -0.22 -11.54 14.12
N ALA A 56 -1.32 -11.18 14.79
CA ALA A 56 -2.31 -12.16 15.25
C ALA A 56 -3.06 -12.84 14.08
N SER A 57 -3.19 -12.17 12.94
CA SER A 57 -3.82 -12.68 11.72
C SER A 57 -3.06 -12.23 10.47
N VAL A 58 -2.38 -13.17 9.80
CA VAL A 58 -1.80 -12.95 8.47
C VAL A 58 -2.88 -12.89 7.38
N ILE A 59 -4.09 -13.38 7.66
CA ILE A 59 -5.22 -13.38 6.73
C ILE A 59 -5.61 -11.96 6.34
N ASP A 60 -5.57 -11.01 7.29
CA ASP A 60 -5.89 -9.60 7.02
C ASP A 60 -4.88 -8.97 6.05
N VAL A 61 -3.59 -9.35 6.20
CA VAL A 61 -2.53 -8.93 5.27
C VAL A 61 -2.79 -9.53 3.90
N ALA A 62 -3.05 -10.84 3.82
CA ALA A 62 -3.32 -11.51 2.55
C ALA A 62 -4.55 -10.91 1.83
N ALA A 63 -5.62 -10.61 2.58
CA ALA A 63 -6.81 -9.96 2.05
C ALA A 63 -6.50 -8.57 1.49
N ALA A 64 -5.77 -7.73 2.24
CA ALA A 64 -5.37 -6.40 1.79
C ALA A 64 -4.46 -6.46 0.56
N MET A 65 -3.51 -7.39 0.53
CA MET A 65 -2.58 -7.59 -0.59
C MET A 65 -3.29 -8.15 -1.84
N SER A 66 -4.36 -8.92 -1.69
CA SER A 66 -5.10 -9.52 -2.82
C SER A 66 -5.80 -8.50 -3.73
N ILE A 67 -6.11 -7.33 -3.17
CA ILE A 67 -6.75 -6.21 -3.88
C ILE A 67 -5.74 -5.12 -4.26
N ALA A 68 -4.49 -5.24 -3.82
CA ALA A 68 -3.49 -4.20 -4.01
C ALA A 68 -3.02 -4.13 -5.46
N ASP A 69 -2.89 -2.90 -5.95
CA ASP A 69 -2.11 -2.57 -7.13
C ASP A 69 -0.61 -2.48 -6.76
N VAL A 70 -0.32 -1.97 -5.55
CA VAL A 70 1.02 -1.89 -4.96
C VAL A 70 1.03 -2.56 -3.59
N GLY A 71 1.87 -3.57 -3.41
CA GLY A 71 2.14 -4.17 -2.10
C GLY A 71 3.38 -3.55 -1.48
N VAL A 72 3.28 -3.13 -0.21
CA VAL A 72 4.38 -2.49 0.51
C VAL A 72 4.58 -3.16 1.86
N VAL A 73 5.83 -3.47 2.18
CA VAL A 73 6.26 -3.83 3.53
C VAL A 73 7.15 -2.71 4.07
N ALA A 74 6.81 -2.18 5.24
CA ALA A 74 7.72 -1.31 5.99
C ALA A 74 8.47 -2.12 7.04
N THR A 75 9.79 -2.12 6.96
CA THR A 75 10.68 -2.90 7.84
C THR A 75 11.44 -1.99 8.79
N GLY A 76 11.65 -2.46 10.02
CA GLY A 76 12.43 -1.77 11.03
C GLY A 76 13.94 -1.74 10.74
N HIS A 77 14.73 -1.41 11.78
CA HIS A 77 16.19 -1.37 11.69
C HIS A 77 16.80 -2.78 11.71
N GLU A 78 16.17 -3.70 12.42
CA GLU A 78 16.52 -5.11 12.42
C GLU A 78 15.39 -5.87 11.75
N LEU A 79 15.77 -6.86 10.94
CA LEU A 79 14.81 -7.75 10.29
C LEU A 79 14.59 -8.98 11.16
N ASP A 80 13.34 -9.38 11.28
CA ASP A 80 12.98 -10.65 11.88
C ASP A 80 12.12 -11.51 10.95
N TRP A 81 11.64 -12.64 11.47
CA TRP A 81 10.83 -13.59 10.70
C TRP A 81 9.50 -12.97 10.22
N ARG A 82 8.97 -11.97 10.92
CA ARG A 82 7.72 -11.27 10.57
C ARG A 82 7.91 -10.40 9.34
N ASP A 83 9.07 -9.75 9.20
CA ASP A 83 9.40 -9.02 7.97
C ASP A 83 9.48 -9.98 6.78
N GLY A 84 10.12 -11.14 6.97
CA GLY A 84 10.20 -12.20 5.95
C GLY A 84 8.83 -12.72 5.52
N GLU A 85 7.90 -12.93 6.46
CA GLU A 85 6.52 -13.34 6.18
C GLU A 85 5.78 -12.27 5.34
N LEU A 86 5.87 -10.99 5.74
CA LEU A 86 5.24 -9.90 5.01
C LEU A 86 5.84 -9.69 3.60
N ILE A 87 7.16 -9.79 3.47
CA ILE A 87 7.85 -9.69 2.17
C ILE A 87 7.37 -10.81 1.25
N SER A 88 7.24 -12.03 1.77
CA SER A 88 6.72 -13.18 1.02
C SER A 88 5.25 -12.98 0.63
N ALA A 89 4.44 -12.39 1.51
CA ALA A 89 3.05 -12.07 1.21
C ALA A 89 2.92 -11.06 0.06
N VAL A 90 3.78 -10.04 0.01
CA VAL A 90 3.84 -9.10 -1.12
C VAL A 90 4.31 -9.80 -2.39
N ASP A 91 5.36 -10.63 -2.33
CA ASP A 91 5.86 -11.36 -3.50
C ASP A 91 4.83 -12.32 -4.09
N ALA A 92 4.06 -12.99 -3.24
CA ALA A 92 2.99 -13.91 -3.65
C ALA A 92 1.72 -13.18 -4.10
N SER A 93 1.61 -11.87 -3.82
CA SER A 93 0.40 -11.11 -4.11
C SER A 93 0.20 -10.86 -5.61
N PRO A 94 -1.04 -10.57 -6.02
CA PRO A 94 -1.29 -10.08 -7.36
C PRO A 94 -0.83 -8.63 -7.57
N ALA A 95 -0.13 -7.95 -6.65
CA ALA A 95 0.30 -6.58 -6.87
C ALA A 95 1.18 -6.45 -8.14
N GLN A 96 1.03 -5.32 -8.84
CA GLN A 96 1.83 -5.00 -10.03
C GLN A 96 3.21 -4.50 -9.64
N LEU A 97 3.33 -3.92 -8.45
CA LEU A 97 4.56 -3.42 -7.87
C LEU A 97 4.68 -3.87 -6.41
N GLY A 98 5.79 -4.51 -6.06
CA GLY A 98 6.17 -4.82 -4.69
C GLY A 98 7.27 -3.87 -4.20
N LEU A 99 7.10 -3.31 -3.00
CA LEU A 99 8.09 -2.42 -2.38
C LEU A 99 8.44 -2.89 -0.97
N VAL A 100 9.70 -2.72 -0.60
CA VAL A 100 10.15 -2.81 0.79
C VAL A 100 10.71 -1.45 1.20
N ALA A 101 9.96 -0.74 2.04
CA ALA A 101 10.40 0.53 2.62
C ALA A 101 11.24 0.23 3.87
N SER A 102 12.56 0.40 3.76
CA SER A 102 13.50 0.04 4.80
C SER A 102 13.98 1.27 5.56
N ALA A 103 13.91 1.22 6.90
CA ALA A 103 14.33 2.32 7.76
C ALA A 103 15.85 2.59 7.76
N ASN A 104 16.66 1.60 7.38
CA ASN A 104 18.13 1.68 7.37
C ASN A 104 18.79 0.88 6.23
N GLY A 105 18.01 0.44 5.23
CA GLY A 105 18.51 -0.38 4.12
C GLY A 105 18.84 -1.83 4.47
N ALA A 106 18.49 -2.33 5.67
CA ALA A 106 18.76 -3.72 6.06
C ALA A 106 18.17 -4.75 5.09
N ALA A 107 17.04 -4.41 4.44
CA ALA A 107 16.38 -5.29 3.47
C ALA A 107 17.05 -5.30 2.09
N ASP A 108 17.81 -4.27 1.70
CA ASP A 108 18.31 -4.08 0.33
C ASP A 108 19.14 -5.26 -0.18
N GLY A 109 20.09 -5.71 0.64
CA GLY A 109 20.97 -6.82 0.28
C GLY A 109 20.22 -8.15 0.15
N ILE A 110 19.15 -8.34 0.91
CA ILE A 110 18.32 -9.55 0.85
C ILE A 110 17.47 -9.51 -0.41
N ILE A 111 16.73 -8.41 -0.63
CA ILE A 111 15.82 -8.26 -1.78
C ILE A 111 16.58 -8.34 -3.11
N ARG A 112 17.76 -7.72 -3.23
CA ARG A 112 18.57 -7.78 -4.46
C ARG A 112 19.07 -9.19 -4.79
N ARG A 113 19.22 -10.07 -3.80
CA ARG A 113 19.75 -11.43 -3.98
C ARG A 113 18.67 -12.52 -4.02
N SER A 114 17.44 -12.20 -3.64
CA SER A 114 16.37 -13.19 -3.45
C SER A 114 15.62 -13.52 -4.74
N GLY A 115 15.71 -12.69 -5.77
CA GLY A 115 14.93 -12.86 -7.01
C GLY A 115 13.43 -12.60 -6.85
N LEU A 116 13.03 -12.01 -5.71
CA LEU A 116 11.64 -11.63 -5.45
C LEU A 116 11.22 -10.44 -6.33
N ARG A 117 9.92 -10.32 -6.59
CA ARG A 117 9.29 -9.24 -7.35
C ARG A 117 9.10 -7.97 -6.52
N LEU A 118 10.13 -7.61 -5.73
CA LEU A 118 10.13 -6.44 -4.88
C LEU A 118 11.35 -5.56 -5.14
N THR A 119 11.17 -4.26 -4.93
CA THR A 119 12.26 -3.29 -4.90
C THR A 119 12.38 -2.72 -3.49
N ALA A 120 13.59 -2.76 -2.94
CA ALA A 120 13.88 -2.10 -1.67
C ALA A 120 14.15 -0.60 -1.90
N ILE A 121 13.57 0.23 -1.06
CA ILE A 121 13.67 1.69 -1.08
C ILE A 121 13.88 2.22 0.34
N ASP A 122 14.45 3.40 0.47
CA ASP A 122 14.47 4.14 1.74
C ASP A 122 13.03 4.55 2.13
N GLU A 123 12.71 4.50 3.42
CA GLU A 123 11.40 4.94 3.94
C GLU A 123 11.04 6.37 3.53
N GLY A 124 12.02 7.28 3.47
CA GLY A 124 11.84 8.66 3.04
C GLY A 124 11.45 8.80 1.57
N GLU A 125 11.71 7.79 0.74
CA GLU A 125 11.31 7.78 -0.66
C GLU A 125 9.91 7.21 -0.91
N LEU A 126 9.28 6.58 0.10
CA LEU A 126 8.01 5.89 -0.06
C LEU A 126 6.92 6.82 -0.62
N ALA A 127 6.80 8.04 -0.10
CA ALA A 127 5.78 8.98 -0.57
C ALA A 127 5.94 9.30 -2.06
N ARG A 128 7.18 9.51 -2.51
CA ARG A 128 7.49 9.77 -3.91
C ARG A 128 7.18 8.54 -4.77
N ALA A 129 7.65 7.36 -4.34
CA ALA A 129 7.42 6.10 -5.05
C ALA A 129 5.92 5.79 -5.22
N LEU A 130 5.10 6.01 -4.19
CA LEU A 130 3.66 5.79 -4.27
C LEU A 130 2.94 6.82 -5.15
N LEU A 131 3.36 8.08 -5.14
CA LEU A 131 2.75 9.11 -5.98
C LEU A 131 3.13 8.96 -7.46
N GLU A 132 4.37 8.60 -7.76
CA GLU A 132 4.80 8.25 -9.12
C GLU A 132 4.13 6.95 -9.59
N GLY A 133 4.08 5.93 -8.72
CA GLY A 133 3.41 4.66 -8.98
C GLY A 133 1.92 4.82 -9.27
N ALA A 134 1.21 5.63 -8.47
CA ALA A 134 -0.20 5.93 -8.68
C ALA A 134 -0.48 6.66 -10.01
N MET A 135 0.53 7.29 -10.60
CA MET A 135 0.41 7.92 -11.91
C MET A 135 0.65 6.95 -13.07
N ASN A 136 1.38 5.86 -12.83
CA ASN A 136 1.82 4.94 -13.88
C ASN A 136 1.09 3.60 -13.85
N ILE A 137 0.49 3.23 -12.72
CA ILE A 137 -0.26 1.99 -12.58
C ILE A 137 -1.68 2.21 -13.09
N THR A 138 -2.00 1.57 -14.21
CA THR A 138 -3.38 1.34 -14.59
C THR A 138 -3.94 0.29 -13.64
N SER A 139 -4.80 0.71 -12.72
CA SER A 139 -5.55 -0.21 -11.87
C SER A 139 -6.22 -1.25 -12.76
N ARG A 140 -6.19 -2.50 -12.33
CA ARG A 140 -6.81 -3.59 -13.10
C ARG A 140 -8.28 -3.28 -13.25
N ASP A 141 -8.77 -3.27 -14.49
CA ASP A 141 -10.20 -3.17 -14.76
C ASP A 141 -10.86 -4.50 -14.33
N LYS A 142 -11.09 -4.63 -13.02
CA LYS A 142 -11.78 -5.78 -12.41
C LYS A 142 -13.29 -5.55 -12.33
N GLY A 143 -13.81 -4.46 -12.90
CA GLY A 143 -15.24 -4.13 -12.84
C GLY A 143 -15.74 -3.64 -11.46
N TYR A 144 -14.85 -3.35 -10.52
CA TYR A 144 -15.20 -2.83 -9.20
C TYR A 144 -14.51 -1.49 -8.95
N VAL A 145 -15.31 -0.45 -8.72
CA VAL A 145 -14.83 0.81 -8.15
C VAL A 145 -15.32 0.83 -6.71
N TYR A 146 -14.43 0.56 -5.75
CA TYR A 146 -14.79 0.74 -4.33
C TYR A 146 -14.79 2.23 -4.02
N VAL A 147 -15.96 2.84 -4.11
CA VAL A 147 -16.21 4.22 -3.71
C VAL A 147 -17.14 4.17 -2.50
N ASP A 148 -16.59 4.16 -1.29
CA ASP A 148 -17.38 4.22 -0.05
C ASP A 148 -18.02 5.61 0.20
N ARG A 149 -17.82 6.58 -0.70
CA ARG A 149 -18.53 7.87 -0.63
C ARG A 149 -19.12 8.24 -1.97
N ALA A 150 -20.45 8.14 -2.06
CA ALA A 150 -21.21 8.88 -3.05
C ALA A 150 -20.83 10.38 -2.96
N PHE A 151 -19.98 10.84 -3.86
CA PHE A 151 -19.86 12.27 -4.10
C PHE A 151 -21.14 12.66 -4.84
N ASN A 152 -21.93 13.56 -4.25
CA ASN A 152 -22.97 14.25 -5.00
C ASN A 152 -22.28 15.03 -6.12
N LEU A 153 -22.29 14.47 -7.33
CA LEU A 153 -22.03 15.24 -8.54
C LEU A 153 -23.23 16.16 -8.70
N THR A 154 -23.17 17.38 -8.17
CA THR A 154 -24.07 18.43 -8.63
C THR A 154 -23.72 18.71 -10.08
N SER A 155 -24.41 18.02 -10.99
CA SER A 155 -24.56 18.50 -12.35
C SER A 155 -25.37 19.80 -12.28
N SER A 156 -24.68 20.93 -12.23
CA SER A 156 -25.30 22.19 -12.62
C SER A 156 -25.59 22.10 -14.12
N PRO A 157 -26.85 22.17 -14.59
CA PRO A 157 -27.11 22.38 -15.99
C PRO A 157 -26.86 23.86 -16.36
N PRO A 158 -26.47 24.14 -17.62
CA PRO A 158 -26.43 25.51 -18.15
C PRO A 158 -27.83 26.12 -18.31
#